data_AF-A0A4U3JVH6-F1
#
_entry.id   AF-A0A4U3JVH6-F1
#
_cell.length_a   1.000
_cell.length_b   1.000
_cell.length_c   1.000
_cell.angle_alpha   90.00
_cell.angle_beta   90.00
_cell.angle_gamma   90.00
#
_symmetry.space_group_name_H-M   'P 1'
#
loop_
_entity.id
_entity.type
_entity.pdbx_description
1 polymer ?
#
loop_
_entity_poly.entity_id
_entity_poly.type
_entity_poly.pdbx_seq_one_letter_code
_entity_poly.pdbx_strand_id
1 'polypeptide(L)'
;MTYKLLKVDFYKNRDSFEKKYQERLNFDSTLQTKLFIHPFDKEERKTKETYELFYVPLLQHSEFQEKIMKNSQEIIRKIHKLPKIVQKNIFFYQLIEEIQSTNEIEGVKSSRKDISKVLHKLNANSTERFQGIVNMYKGIVTDKMLKIETLGQFREIYDELFKADIQEEDYPDGLLFRKSVVYISDKDKVVHQGSSNEESIIADLEKLI
;
A
#
# COMPACT_ATOMS: atom_id res chain seq x y z
N MET A 1 -9.67 -5.41 -28.97
CA MET A 1 -10.42 -6.41 -28.18
C MET A 1 -10.28 -6.06 -26.70
N THR A 2 -11.37 -6.10 -25.93
CA THR A 2 -11.33 -5.85 -24.48
C THR A 2 -10.61 -6.99 -23.76
N TYR A 3 -9.63 -6.67 -22.91
CA TYR A 3 -8.94 -7.67 -22.09
C TYR A 3 -9.93 -8.37 -21.14
N LYS A 4 -9.81 -9.70 -21.01
CA LYS A 4 -10.68 -10.52 -20.14
C LYS A 4 -9.86 -11.15 -19.02
N LEU A 5 -10.40 -11.10 -17.80
CA LEU A 5 -9.79 -11.73 -16.64
C LEU A 5 -9.73 -13.25 -16.83
N LEU A 6 -8.64 -13.89 -16.39
CA LEU A 6 -8.47 -15.35 -16.46
C LEU A 6 -9.59 -16.11 -15.73
N LYS A 7 -10.15 -15.53 -14.66
CA LYS A 7 -11.33 -16.06 -13.95
C LYS A 7 -12.52 -16.33 -14.89
N VAL A 8 -12.71 -15.50 -15.93
CA VAL A 8 -13.79 -15.69 -16.91
C VAL A 8 -13.56 -16.93 -17.77
N ASP A 9 -12.30 -17.20 -18.13
CA ASP A 9 -11.92 -18.37 -18.93
C ASP A 9 -11.97 -19.65 -18.09
N PHE A 10 -11.58 -19.58 -16.81
CA PHE A 10 -11.66 -20.69 -15.86
C PHE A 10 -13.07 -21.29 -15.74
N TYR A 11 -14.11 -20.45 -15.62
CA TYR A 11 -15.50 -20.94 -15.53
C TYR A 11 -16.08 -21.44 -16.86
N LYS A 12 -15.45 -21.14 -18.00
CA LYS A 12 -15.94 -21.59 -19.32
C LYS A 12 -15.37 -22.93 -19.73
N ASN A 13 -14.05 -23.11 -19.57
CA ASN A 13 -13.35 -24.33 -19.95
C ASN A 13 -11.96 -24.34 -19.27
N ARG A 14 -11.67 -25.38 -18.49
CA ARG A 14 -10.41 -25.53 -17.74
C ARG A 14 -9.17 -25.66 -18.65
N ASP A 15 -9.27 -26.36 -19.77
CA ASP A 15 -8.14 -26.53 -20.71
C ASP A 15 -7.84 -25.21 -21.42
N SER A 16 -8.88 -24.44 -21.72
CA SER A 16 -8.75 -23.08 -22.28
C SER A 16 -8.10 -22.10 -21.30
N PHE A 17 -8.36 -22.26 -20.00
CA PHE A 17 -7.73 -21.45 -18.96
C PHE A 17 -6.22 -21.68 -18.90
N GLU A 18 -5.78 -22.94 -18.79
CA GLU A 18 -4.35 -23.24 -18.63
C GLU A 18 -3.55 -22.77 -19.84
N LYS A 19 -4.07 -23.03 -21.05
CA LYS A 19 -3.46 -22.53 -22.28
C LYS A 19 -3.30 -21.01 -22.26
N LYS A 20 -4.37 -20.27 -21.92
CA LYS A 20 -4.32 -18.80 -21.86
C LYS A 20 -3.44 -18.25 -20.75
N TYR A 21 -3.37 -18.93 -19.62
CA TYR A 21 -2.47 -18.58 -18.53
C TYR A 21 -1.03 -18.67 -19.00
N GLN A 22 -0.64 -19.80 -19.60
CA GLN A 22 0.71 -20.00 -20.15
C GLN A 22 1.02 -19.03 -21.29
N GLU A 23 0.07 -18.76 -22.19
CA GLU A 23 0.23 -17.75 -23.24
C GLU A 23 0.53 -16.35 -22.65
N ARG A 24 -0.16 -15.94 -21.58
CA ARG A 24 0.07 -14.63 -20.96
C ARG A 24 1.37 -14.59 -20.16
N LEU A 25 1.70 -15.66 -19.43
CA LEU A 25 2.91 -15.74 -18.63
C LEU A 25 4.18 -15.67 -19.51
N ASN A 26 4.13 -16.27 -20.70
CA ASN A 26 5.24 -16.36 -21.65
C ASN A 26 5.14 -15.35 -22.81
N PHE A 27 4.24 -14.36 -22.72
CA PHE A 27 4.12 -13.35 -23.76
C PHE A 27 5.35 -12.42 -23.74
N ASP A 28 5.85 -12.01 -24.92
CA ASP A 28 7.12 -11.27 -25.03
C ASP A 28 7.17 -9.96 -24.21
N SER A 29 6.02 -9.30 -24.03
CA SER A 29 5.95 -8.05 -23.25
C SER A 29 5.66 -8.28 -21.77
N THR A 30 5.47 -9.52 -21.31
CA THR A 30 5.13 -9.82 -19.93
C THR A 30 6.33 -9.60 -19.02
N LEU A 31 6.11 -8.83 -17.95
CA LEU A 31 7.06 -8.70 -16.86
C LEU A 31 6.82 -9.82 -15.85
N GLN A 32 7.76 -10.76 -15.79
CA GLN A 32 7.87 -11.76 -14.73
C GLN A 32 8.54 -11.12 -13.51
N THR A 33 7.80 -11.02 -12.40
CA THR A 33 8.26 -10.26 -11.23
C THR A 33 9.23 -11.04 -10.34
N LYS A 34 9.31 -12.37 -10.52
CA LYS A 34 9.99 -13.31 -9.62
C LYS A 34 9.45 -13.30 -8.18
N LEU A 35 8.31 -12.65 -7.96
CA LEU A 35 7.57 -12.71 -6.70
C LEU A 35 6.54 -13.82 -6.80
N PHE A 36 6.50 -14.67 -5.78
CA PHE A 36 5.60 -15.82 -5.75
C PHE A 36 4.55 -15.64 -4.67
N ILE A 37 3.30 -15.96 -5.00
CA ILE A 37 2.17 -15.90 -4.07
C ILE A 37 1.61 -17.30 -3.84
N HIS A 38 1.06 -17.50 -2.65
CA HIS A 38 0.23 -18.64 -2.35
C HIS A 38 -1.23 -18.29 -2.63
N PRO A 39 -1.98 -19.14 -3.34
CA PRO A 39 -3.38 -18.88 -3.55
C PRO A 39 -4.14 -19.01 -2.22
N PHE A 40 -5.26 -18.29 -2.14
CA PHE A 40 -6.16 -18.32 -1.00
C PHE A 40 -7.52 -18.82 -1.48
N ASP A 41 -7.99 -19.94 -0.92
CA ASP A 41 -9.27 -20.54 -1.28
C ASP A 41 -9.91 -21.22 -0.08
N LYS A 42 -11.25 -21.15 0.00
CA LYS A 42 -12.04 -21.66 1.13
C LYS A 42 -11.52 -21.21 2.50
N GLU A 43 -11.18 -19.91 2.59
CA GLU A 43 -10.71 -19.28 3.83
C GLU A 43 -9.37 -19.81 4.35
N GLU A 44 -8.59 -20.45 3.48
CA GLU A 44 -7.29 -21.03 3.81
C GLU A 44 -6.23 -20.67 2.77
N ARG A 45 -5.04 -20.31 3.24
CA ARG A 45 -3.85 -20.14 2.40
C ARG A 45 -3.29 -21.50 1.99
N LYS A 46 -3.20 -21.79 0.69
CA LYS A 46 -2.64 -23.05 0.20
C LYS A 46 -1.12 -22.96 0.12
N THR A 47 -0.45 -23.40 1.18
CA THR A 47 1.01 -23.31 1.32
C THR A 47 1.79 -24.23 0.38
N LYS A 48 1.15 -25.27 -0.16
CA LYS A 48 1.77 -26.23 -1.10
C LYS A 48 1.81 -25.74 -2.54
N GLU A 49 1.04 -24.72 -2.86
CA GLU A 49 0.92 -24.16 -4.22
C GLU A 49 1.50 -22.75 -4.25
N THR A 50 2.24 -22.44 -5.31
CA THR A 50 2.82 -21.12 -5.53
C THR A 50 2.66 -20.72 -6.98
N TYR A 51 2.34 -19.46 -7.21
CA TYR A 51 2.23 -18.88 -8.55
C TYR A 51 3.08 -17.62 -8.62
N GLU A 52 3.85 -17.48 -9.68
CA GLU A 52 4.59 -16.25 -9.94
C GLU A 52 3.62 -15.12 -10.30
N LEU A 53 3.80 -13.95 -9.69
CA LEU A 53 3.15 -12.72 -10.11
C LEU A 53 3.79 -12.26 -11.42
N PHE A 54 2.94 -11.94 -12.39
CA PHE A 54 3.38 -11.40 -13.67
C PHE A 54 2.46 -10.24 -14.07
N TYR A 55 3.01 -9.34 -14.86
CA TYR A 55 2.31 -8.16 -15.34
C TYR A 55 2.35 -8.13 -16.86
N VAL A 56 1.16 -8.15 -17.49
CA VAL A 56 1.02 -7.97 -18.94
C VAL A 56 0.71 -6.49 -19.20
N PRO A 57 1.61 -5.72 -19.84
CA PRO A 57 1.32 -4.35 -20.22
C PRO A 57 0.25 -4.36 -21.31
N LEU A 58 -0.85 -3.66 -21.06
CA LEU A 58 -1.94 -3.48 -22.01
C LEU A 58 -1.91 -2.04 -22.52
N LEU A 59 -2.36 -1.82 -23.75
CA LEU A 59 -2.49 -0.48 -24.33
C LEU A 59 -3.29 0.47 -23.42
N GLN A 60 -4.33 -0.05 -22.77
CA GLN A 60 -5.17 0.71 -21.82
C GLN A 60 -4.36 1.22 -20.61
N HIS A 61 -3.33 0.49 -20.17
CA HIS A 61 -2.45 0.96 -19.10
C HIS A 61 -1.67 2.20 -19.54
N SER A 62 -1.16 2.22 -20.78
CA SER A 62 -0.48 3.37 -21.36
C SER A 62 -1.42 4.57 -21.52
N GLU A 63 -2.66 4.36 -21.97
CA GLU A 63 -3.69 5.41 -22.04
C GLU A 63 -3.98 6.02 -20.66
N PHE A 64 -4.09 5.19 -19.61
CA PHE A 64 -4.28 5.68 -18.25
C PHE A 64 -3.06 6.43 -17.72
N GLN A 65 -1.85 5.93 -17.98
CA GLN A 65 -0.60 6.62 -17.59
C GLN A 65 -0.53 8.01 -18.25
N GLU A 66 -0.82 8.10 -19.56
CA GLU A 66 -0.83 9.37 -20.27
C GLU A 66 -1.87 10.33 -19.68
N LYS A 67 -3.08 9.86 -19.38
CA LYS A 67 -4.14 10.66 -18.76
C LYS A 67 -3.72 11.16 -17.37
N ILE A 68 -3.14 10.31 -16.54
CA ILE A 68 -2.63 10.68 -15.21
C ILE A 68 -1.54 11.75 -15.34
N MET A 69 -0.60 11.58 -16.27
CA MET A 69 0.48 12.55 -16.51
C MET A 69 -0.03 13.90 -17.01
N LYS A 70 -0.96 13.91 -17.96
CA LYS A 70 -1.61 15.14 -18.44
C LYS A 70 -2.33 15.87 -17.31
N ASN A 71 -3.14 15.15 -16.53
CA ASN A 71 -3.87 15.74 -15.40
C ASN A 71 -2.92 16.28 -14.33
N SER A 72 -1.85 15.53 -13.99
CA SER A 72 -0.83 15.97 -13.05
C SER A 72 -0.15 17.27 -13.51
N GLN A 73 0.25 17.34 -14.79
CA GLN A 73 0.83 18.56 -15.36
C GLN A 73 -0.13 19.75 -15.33
N GLU A 74 -1.43 19.53 -15.60
CA GLU A 74 -2.43 20.59 -15.51
C GLU A 74 -2.62 21.10 -14.08
N ILE A 75 -2.66 20.19 -13.10
CA ILE A 75 -2.74 20.55 -11.67
C ILE A 75 -1.53 21.40 -11.29
N ILE A 76 -0.31 20.96 -11.63
CA ILE A 76 0.93 21.69 -11.34
C ILE A 76 0.91 23.09 -11.98
N ARG A 77 0.50 23.19 -13.26
CA ARG A 77 0.38 24.48 -13.96
C ARG A 77 -0.63 25.42 -13.31
N LYS A 78 -1.75 24.90 -12.80
CA LYS A 78 -2.77 25.70 -12.09
C LYS A 78 -2.28 26.14 -10.72
N ILE A 79 -1.66 25.24 -9.95
CA ILE A 79 -1.11 25.53 -8.62
C ILE A 79 -0.02 26.61 -8.69
N HIS A 80 0.89 26.53 -9.67
CA HIS A 80 1.97 27.51 -9.82
C HIS A 80 1.50 28.93 -10.17
N LYS A 81 0.26 29.12 -10.64
CA LYS A 81 -0.33 30.45 -10.85
C LYS A 81 -0.83 31.10 -9.56
N LEU A 82 -0.95 30.33 -8.47
CA LEU A 82 -1.47 30.81 -7.20
C LEU A 82 -0.34 31.38 -6.32
N PRO A 83 -0.62 32.35 -5.44
CA PRO A 83 0.33 32.81 -4.44
C PRO A 83 0.84 31.66 -3.56
N LYS A 84 2.12 31.70 -3.14
CA LYS A 84 2.75 30.65 -2.31
C LYS A 84 1.94 30.31 -1.05
N ILE A 85 1.31 31.31 -0.42
CA ILE A 85 0.46 31.09 0.76
C ILE A 85 -0.77 30.21 0.44
N VAL A 86 -1.38 30.40 -0.74
CA VAL A 86 -2.53 29.60 -1.19
C VAL A 86 -2.09 28.18 -1.52
N GLN A 87 -0.95 28.01 -2.19
CA GLN A 87 -0.40 26.68 -2.48
C GLN A 87 -0.17 25.87 -1.19
N LYS A 88 0.44 26.50 -0.17
CA LYS A 88 0.67 25.90 1.14
C LYS A 88 -0.64 25.51 1.84
N ASN A 89 -1.66 26.35 1.78
CA ASN A 89 -2.97 26.06 2.36
C ASN A 89 -3.67 24.90 1.64
N ILE A 90 -3.63 24.86 0.31
CA ILE A 90 -4.18 23.73 -0.47
C ILE A 90 -3.45 22.43 -0.10
N PHE A 91 -2.13 22.46 -0.01
CA PHE A 91 -1.35 21.30 0.38
C PHE A 91 -1.78 20.75 1.74
N PHE A 92 -1.83 21.60 2.77
CA PHE A 92 -2.25 21.17 4.11
C PHE A 92 -3.70 20.72 4.17
N TYR A 93 -4.58 21.36 3.40
CA TYR A 93 -5.97 20.91 3.29
C TYR A 93 -6.03 19.49 2.72
N GLN A 94 -5.36 19.22 1.60
CA GLN A 94 -5.32 17.88 0.99
C GLN A 94 -4.70 16.84 1.92
N LEU A 95 -3.66 17.21 2.67
CA LEU A 95 -3.05 16.33 3.66
C LEU A 95 -4.03 15.96 4.79
N ILE A 96 -4.80 16.91 5.30
CA ILE A 96 -5.81 16.64 6.33
C ILE A 96 -6.90 15.71 5.79
N GLU A 97 -7.39 15.96 4.56
CA GLU A 97 -8.40 15.11 3.93
C GLU A 97 -7.89 13.68 3.70
N GLU A 98 -6.66 13.54 3.21
CA GLU A 98 -6.05 12.22 2.99
C GLU A 98 -5.97 11.45 4.30
N ILE A 99 -5.36 12.01 5.35
CA ILE A 99 -5.19 11.32 6.65
C ILE A 99 -6.56 10.95 7.23
N GLN A 100 -7.54 11.86 7.16
CA GLN A 100 -8.89 11.58 7.64
C GLN A 100 -9.52 10.42 6.85
N SER A 101 -9.44 10.45 5.53
CA SER A 101 -10.05 9.44 4.66
C SER A 101 -9.42 8.05 4.84
N THR A 102 -8.09 7.98 4.96
CA THR A 102 -7.36 6.74 5.22
C THR A 102 -7.73 6.18 6.59
N ASN A 103 -7.77 7.01 7.62
CA ASN A 103 -8.22 6.59 8.95
C ASN A 103 -9.69 6.10 8.96
N GLU A 104 -10.58 6.75 8.22
CA GLU A 104 -11.99 6.34 8.13
C GLU A 104 -12.14 4.95 7.48
N ILE A 105 -11.35 4.68 6.44
CA ILE A 105 -11.27 3.34 5.81
C ILE A 105 -10.81 2.28 6.83
N GLU A 106 -9.81 2.61 7.64
CA GLU A 106 -9.27 1.72 8.69
C GLU A 106 -10.13 1.70 9.98
N GLY A 107 -11.28 2.38 10.01
CA GLY A 107 -12.16 2.45 11.18
C GLY A 107 -11.60 3.26 12.36
N VAL A 108 -10.52 4.00 12.12
CA VAL A 108 -9.82 4.83 13.12
C VAL A 108 -10.55 6.17 13.28
N LYS A 109 -11.16 6.39 14.45
CA LYS A 109 -11.82 7.67 14.75
C LYS A 109 -10.81 8.82 14.72
N SER A 110 -10.91 9.67 13.70
CA SER A 110 -10.11 10.90 13.56
C SER A 110 -11.00 12.05 13.10
N SER A 111 -10.69 13.28 13.54
CA SER A 111 -11.37 14.47 13.06
C SER A 111 -10.39 15.44 12.41
N ARG A 112 -10.88 16.26 11.47
CA ARG A 112 -10.07 17.34 10.86
C ARG A 112 -9.46 18.26 11.90
N LYS A 113 -10.15 18.50 13.02
CA LYS A 113 -9.65 19.33 14.12
C LYS A 113 -8.45 18.68 14.81
N ASP A 114 -8.49 17.37 15.03
CA ASP A 114 -7.39 16.62 15.66
C ASP A 114 -6.14 16.66 14.78
N ILE A 115 -6.30 16.34 13.49
CA ILE A 115 -5.20 16.33 12.52
C ILE A 115 -4.64 17.75 12.33
N SER A 116 -5.50 18.77 12.20
CA SER A 116 -5.08 20.16 12.05
C SER A 116 -4.30 20.67 13.26
N LYS A 117 -4.71 20.29 14.48
CA LYS A 117 -4.01 20.64 15.73
C LYS A 117 -2.57 20.12 15.71
N VAL A 118 -2.37 18.88 15.30
CA VAL A 118 -1.04 18.25 15.20
C VAL A 118 -0.22 18.87 14.06
N LEU A 119 -0.87 19.16 12.93
CA LEU A 119 -0.23 19.73 11.74
C LEU A 119 0.38 21.11 12.00
N HIS A 120 -0.32 21.97 12.75
CA HIS A 120 0.12 23.34 13.04
C HIS A 120 1.03 23.48 14.27
N LYS A 121 1.28 22.39 15.01
CA LYS A 121 2.25 22.41 16.11
C LYS A 121 3.68 22.44 15.61
N LEU A 122 4.51 23.18 16.35
CA LEU A 122 5.94 23.35 16.08
C LEU A 122 6.80 22.22 16.69
N ASN A 123 6.25 21.45 17.63
CA ASN A 123 7.00 20.40 18.34
C ASN A 123 6.91 19.06 17.61
N ALA A 124 8.00 18.70 16.92
CA ALA A 124 8.13 17.41 16.23
C ALA A 124 8.19 16.20 17.18
N ASN A 125 8.57 16.41 18.45
CA ASN A 125 8.75 15.37 19.46
C ASN A 125 7.51 15.13 20.34
N SER A 126 6.31 15.46 19.85
CA SER A 126 5.08 15.23 20.60
C SER A 126 4.66 13.75 20.51
N THR A 127 4.13 13.19 21.59
CA THR A 127 3.52 11.85 21.60
C THR A 127 2.01 11.95 21.37
N GLU A 128 1.53 13.02 20.72
CA GLU A 128 0.12 13.14 20.40
C GLU A 128 -0.25 12.17 19.28
N ARG A 129 -1.49 11.67 19.37
CA ARG A 129 -2.06 10.81 18.36
C ARG A 129 -2.00 11.48 16.98
N PHE A 130 -1.68 10.71 15.93
CA PHE A 130 -1.47 11.12 14.53
C PHE A 130 -0.20 11.93 14.24
N GLN A 131 0.67 12.19 15.22
CA GLN A 131 1.91 12.93 14.99
C GLN A 131 2.84 12.21 14.01
N GLY A 132 2.92 10.87 14.11
CA GLY A 132 3.73 10.03 13.23
C GLY A 132 3.35 10.18 11.76
N ILE A 133 2.07 9.93 11.46
CA ILE A 133 1.50 10.09 10.11
C ILE A 133 1.71 11.52 9.58
N VAL A 134 1.45 12.54 10.39
CA VAL A 134 1.64 13.94 9.98
C VAL A 134 3.12 14.25 9.68
N ASN A 135 4.05 13.74 10.48
CA ASN A 135 5.49 13.93 10.26
C ASN A 135 5.96 13.25 8.98
N MET A 136 5.50 12.02 8.73
CA MET A 136 5.78 11.25 7.52
C MET A 136 5.43 12.05 6.26
N TYR A 137 4.19 12.54 6.20
CA TYR A 137 3.73 13.33 5.05
C TYR A 137 4.46 14.67 4.88
N LYS A 138 4.80 15.34 5.99
CA LYS A 138 5.68 16.53 5.92
C LYS A 138 7.07 16.16 5.37
N GLY A 139 7.61 15.03 5.78
CA GLY A 139 8.89 14.48 5.34
C GLY A 139 8.96 14.33 3.82
N ILE A 140 7.92 13.74 3.22
CA ILE A 140 7.77 13.57 1.77
C ILE A 140 7.88 14.93 1.04
N VAL A 141 7.26 15.99 1.57
CA VAL A 141 7.32 17.33 0.94
C VAL A 141 8.67 18.02 1.13
N THR A 142 9.37 17.74 2.22
CA THR A 142 10.73 18.25 2.43
C THR A 142 11.81 17.45 1.69
N ASP A 143 11.41 16.57 0.77
CA ASP A 143 12.28 15.72 -0.04
C ASP A 143 13.21 14.81 0.79
N LYS A 144 12.73 14.42 1.99
CA LYS A 144 13.30 13.28 2.68
C LYS A 144 12.83 12.03 1.96
N MET A 145 13.54 11.63 0.90
CA MET A 145 13.28 10.35 0.25
C MET A 145 13.49 9.23 1.26
N LEU A 146 12.39 8.57 1.64
CA LEU A 146 12.42 7.33 2.41
C LEU A 146 12.62 6.20 1.43
N LYS A 147 13.84 5.70 1.36
CA LYS A 147 14.17 4.48 0.64
C LYS A 147 14.27 3.34 1.64
N ILE A 148 13.53 2.27 1.38
CA ILE A 148 13.59 1.05 2.19
C ILE A 148 14.59 0.13 1.49
N GLU A 149 15.76 -0.03 2.10
CA GLU A 149 16.86 -0.88 1.62
C GLU A 149 17.18 -2.01 2.61
N THR A 150 16.67 -1.91 3.84
CA THR A 150 16.88 -2.89 4.90
C THR A 150 15.56 -3.23 5.59
N LEU A 151 15.50 -4.43 6.16
CA LEU A 151 14.33 -4.86 6.94
C LEU A 151 14.06 -3.96 8.16
N GLY A 152 15.13 -3.45 8.80
CA GLY A 152 15.02 -2.56 9.95
C GLY A 152 14.25 -1.27 9.65
N GLN A 153 14.36 -0.75 8.43
CA GLN A 153 13.65 0.47 8.03
C GLN A 153 12.13 0.28 7.97
N PHE A 154 11.62 -0.93 7.70
CA PHE A 154 10.18 -1.18 7.84
C PHE A 154 9.74 -0.97 9.29
N ARG A 155 10.54 -1.46 10.25
CA ARG A 155 10.24 -1.30 11.69
C ARG A 155 10.35 0.16 12.13
N GLU A 156 11.38 0.87 11.68
CA GLU A 156 11.55 2.30 11.97
C GLU A 156 10.36 3.12 11.46
N ILE A 157 9.92 2.88 10.22
CA ILE A 157 8.75 3.54 9.63
C ILE A 157 7.48 3.20 10.40
N TYR A 158 7.28 1.92 10.75
CA TYR A 158 6.12 1.49 11.53
C TYR A 158 6.07 2.17 12.91
N ASP A 159 7.20 2.17 13.63
CA ASP A 159 7.30 2.81 14.95
C ASP A 159 7.08 4.32 14.85
N GLU A 160 7.64 4.99 13.84
CA GLU A 160 7.41 6.42 13.61
C GLU A 160 5.93 6.72 13.35
N LEU A 161 5.25 5.88 12.57
CA LEU A 161 3.84 6.09 12.20
C LEU A 161 2.87 5.83 13.36
N PHE A 162 3.03 4.70 14.07
CA PHE A 162 1.94 4.14 14.86
C PHE A 162 2.21 4.01 16.35
N LYS A 163 3.47 4.10 16.80
CA LYS A 163 3.82 3.81 18.21
C LYS A 163 3.11 4.72 19.23
N ALA A 164 2.82 5.96 18.84
CA ALA A 164 2.03 6.91 19.64
C ALA A 164 0.50 6.70 19.53
N ASP A 165 0.05 5.92 18.55
CA ASP A 165 -1.36 5.72 18.20
C ASP A 165 -1.94 4.39 18.69
N ILE A 166 -1.08 3.44 19.06
CA ILE A 166 -1.45 2.07 19.50
C ILE A 166 -0.96 1.80 20.93
N GLN A 167 -1.58 0.84 21.62
CA GLN A 167 -1.15 0.44 22.97
C GLN A 167 0.12 -0.42 22.90
N GLU A 168 0.87 -0.51 24.00
CA GLU A 168 2.11 -1.30 24.04
C GLU A 168 1.85 -2.79 23.76
N GLU A 169 0.69 -3.30 24.13
CA GLU A 169 0.28 -4.69 23.86
C GLU A 169 0.07 -4.97 22.37
N ASP A 170 -0.20 -3.93 21.57
CA ASP A 170 -0.39 -4.02 20.12
C ASP A 170 0.93 -3.83 19.35
N TYR A 171 2.06 -3.61 20.03
CA TYR A 171 3.35 -3.51 19.37
C TYR A 171 3.74 -4.87 18.76
N PRO A 172 4.48 -4.87 17.64
CA PRO A 172 4.98 -6.12 17.08
C PRO A 172 5.81 -6.88 18.12
N ASP A 173 5.43 -8.13 18.38
CA ASP A 173 5.91 -8.99 19.46
C ASP A 173 7.21 -9.76 19.13
N GLY A 174 7.74 -9.58 17.92
CA GLY A 174 9.03 -10.11 17.47
C GLY A 174 10.15 -9.08 17.40
N LEU A 175 11.28 -9.47 16.81
CA LEU A 175 12.47 -8.63 16.70
C LEU A 175 12.22 -7.38 15.83
N LEU A 176 11.63 -7.59 14.66
CA LEU A 176 11.24 -6.57 13.69
C LEU A 176 9.73 -6.61 13.41
N PHE A 177 9.13 -7.80 13.36
CA PHE A 177 7.74 -8.01 12.95
C PHE A 177 6.96 -8.86 13.95
N ARG A 178 5.66 -9.03 13.72
CA ARG A 178 4.81 -9.91 14.53
C ARG A 178 5.21 -11.38 14.38
N LYS A 179 5.03 -12.17 15.45
CA LYS A 179 5.31 -13.62 15.49
C LYS A 179 4.11 -14.49 15.16
N SER A 180 2.90 -13.98 15.39
CA SER A 180 1.66 -14.76 15.24
C SER A 180 0.93 -14.41 13.96
N VAL A 181 0.23 -15.40 13.37
CA VAL A 181 -0.58 -15.22 12.15
C VAL A 181 -1.67 -14.17 12.33
N VAL A 182 -1.93 -13.40 11.27
CA VAL A 182 -3.08 -12.48 11.19
C VAL A 182 -3.90 -12.77 9.95
N TYR A 183 -5.18 -12.40 10.04
CA TYR A 183 -6.18 -12.63 9.01
C TYR A 183 -6.75 -11.28 8.56
N ILE A 184 -7.03 -11.16 7.27
CA ILE A 184 -7.77 -10.03 6.71
C ILE A 184 -9.17 -10.53 6.43
N SER A 185 -10.17 -9.84 6.96
CA SER A 185 -11.57 -10.21 6.84
C SER A 185 -12.36 -9.14 6.10
N ASP A 186 -13.28 -9.58 5.24
CA ASP A 186 -14.36 -8.74 4.72
C ASP A 186 -15.65 -9.15 5.45
N LYS A 187 -16.09 -8.30 6.37
CA LYS A 187 -17.14 -8.61 7.36
C LYS A 187 -16.75 -9.86 8.16
N ASP A 188 -17.56 -10.91 8.10
CA ASP A 188 -17.36 -12.15 8.85
C ASP A 188 -16.49 -13.17 8.12
N LYS A 189 -16.08 -12.89 6.89
CA LYS A 189 -15.36 -13.85 6.04
C LYS A 189 -13.87 -13.52 5.98
N VAL A 190 -13.03 -14.50 6.27
CA VAL A 190 -11.59 -14.37 6.03
C VAL A 190 -11.33 -14.37 4.53
N VAL A 191 -10.77 -13.28 4.00
CA VAL A 191 -10.43 -13.12 2.58
C VAL A 191 -8.95 -13.28 2.31
N HIS A 192 -8.11 -13.21 3.34
CA HIS A 192 -6.68 -13.44 3.23
C HIS A 192 -6.05 -13.83 4.58
N GLN A 193 -4.91 -14.51 4.52
CA GLN A 193 -4.08 -14.85 5.67
C GLN A 193 -2.65 -14.40 5.43
N GLY A 194 -2.15 -13.53 6.31
CA GLY A 194 -0.77 -13.06 6.25
C GLY A 194 0.24 -14.17 6.54
N SER A 195 1.53 -13.90 6.35
CA SER A 195 2.58 -14.86 6.70
C SER A 195 2.52 -15.23 8.18
N SER A 196 2.77 -16.51 8.49
CA SER A 196 2.39 -17.14 9.75
C SER A 196 3.29 -16.80 10.93
N ASN A 197 4.53 -16.41 10.67
CA ASN A 197 5.54 -16.06 11.66
C ASN A 197 6.50 -15.00 11.14
N GLU A 198 7.34 -14.49 12.04
CA GLU A 198 8.31 -13.44 11.77
C GLU A 198 9.33 -13.87 10.71
N GLU A 199 9.86 -15.09 10.77
CA GLU A 199 10.85 -15.59 9.81
C GLU A 199 10.30 -15.62 8.38
N SER A 200 9.02 -15.96 8.22
CA SER A 200 8.34 -15.96 6.93
C SER A 200 8.13 -14.54 6.39
N ILE A 201 7.83 -13.58 7.27
CA ILE A 201 7.70 -12.16 6.90
C ILE A 201 9.05 -11.62 6.42
N ILE A 202 10.12 -11.89 7.18
CA ILE A 202 11.49 -11.54 6.84
C ILE A 202 11.84 -12.08 5.45
N ALA A 203 11.69 -13.39 5.23
CA ALA A 203 12.01 -14.03 3.96
C ALA A 203 11.19 -13.50 2.77
N ASP A 204 9.95 -13.06 3.00
CA ASP A 204 9.11 -12.47 1.94
C ASP A 204 9.50 -11.03 1.64
N LEU A 205 9.80 -10.21 2.67
CA LEU A 205 10.23 -8.82 2.50
C LEU A 205 11.64 -8.69 1.93
N GLU A 206 12.55 -9.63 2.23
CA GLU A 206 13.89 -9.68 1.63
C GLU A 206 13.86 -9.80 0.10
N LYS A 207 12.79 -10.36 -0.47
CA LYS A 207 12.61 -10.46 -1.93
C LYS A 207 12.18 -9.13 -2.56
N LEU A 208 11.73 -8.16 -1.76
CA LEU A 208 11.22 -6.86 -2.22
C LEU A 208 12.27 -5.74 -2.15
N ILE A 209 13.36 -5.96 -1.40
CA ILE A 209 14.45 -5.01 -1.20
C ILE A 209 15.64 -5.28 -2.12
#